data_AF-A0A7R9TBF3-F1
#
_entry.id   AF-A0A7R9TBF3-F1
#
_cell.length_a   1.000
_cell.length_b   1.000
_cell.length_c   1.000
_cell.angle_alpha   90.00
_cell.angle_beta   90.00
_cell.angle_gamma   90.00
#
_symmetry.space_group_name_H-M   'P 1'
#
loop_
_entity.id
_entity.type
_entity.pdbx_description
1 polymer ?
#
loop_
_entity_poly.entity_id
_entity_poly.type
_entity_poly.pdbx_seq_one_letter_code
_entity_poly.pdbx_strand_id
1 'polypeptide(L)'
;MHASPGGDLTTAETALKKYEQNEMSPLEWLDQLTFKRVDEMREAARLRRIADGEMEIHFEFPTFASPVIHRENAPASASAAAGAKPSLDQLIWLVDSEVNAGLENPAERKHEKLTRSVGRGVVDHDLKPNGNEKRSLAAAISLPPTRHLTPEYKQLLWKFRYSLRSESGALTKFLK
;
A
#
# COMPACT_ATOMS: atom_id res chain seq x y z
N MET A 1 -25.21 10.93 -44.09
CA MET A 1 -24.57 9.82 -43.34
C MET A 1 -24.11 10.40 -42.02
N HIS A 2 -24.93 10.26 -40.96
CA HIS A 2 -24.61 10.79 -39.64
C HIS A 2 -23.63 9.83 -38.96
N ALA A 3 -22.37 10.23 -38.81
CA ALA A 3 -21.44 9.54 -37.92
C ALA A 3 -21.98 9.63 -36.49
N SER A 4 -22.11 8.49 -35.82
CA SER A 4 -22.55 8.43 -34.44
C SER A 4 -21.45 9.04 -33.56
N PRO A 5 -21.73 10.08 -32.75
CA PRO A 5 -20.70 10.81 -32.01
C PRO A 5 -19.93 9.96 -30.99
N GLY A 6 -20.43 8.76 -30.66
CA GLY A 6 -19.70 7.79 -29.83
C GLY A 6 -18.58 7.05 -30.56
N GLY A 7 -18.71 6.83 -31.87
CA GLY A 7 -17.70 6.09 -32.66
C GLY A 7 -16.42 6.88 -32.89
N ASP A 8 -16.55 8.20 -32.98
CA ASP A 8 -15.41 9.10 -33.21
C ASP A 8 -14.51 9.19 -31.96
N LEU A 9 -15.11 9.20 -30.75
CA LEU A 9 -14.36 9.19 -29.49
C LEU A 9 -13.60 7.87 -29.30
N THR A 10 -14.24 6.72 -29.53
CA THR A 10 -13.57 5.41 -29.40
C THR A 10 -12.41 5.25 -30.37
N THR A 11 -12.54 5.80 -31.58
CA THR A 11 -11.47 5.76 -32.59
C THR A 11 -10.30 6.64 -32.13
N ALA A 12 -10.57 7.83 -31.61
CA ALA A 12 -9.55 8.72 -31.05
C ALA A 12 -8.82 8.10 -29.84
N GLU A 13 -9.53 7.38 -28.97
CA GLU A 13 -8.92 6.67 -27.83
C GLU A 13 -7.99 5.53 -28.28
N THR A 14 -8.37 4.77 -29.30
CA THR A 14 -7.49 3.74 -29.85
C THR A 14 -6.24 4.33 -30.51
N ALA A 15 -6.35 5.49 -31.17
CA ALA A 15 -5.22 6.19 -31.73
C ALA A 15 -4.30 6.74 -30.63
N LEU A 16 -4.85 7.29 -29.54
CA LEU A 16 -4.07 7.77 -28.40
C LEU A 16 -3.25 6.65 -27.74
N LYS A 17 -3.84 5.45 -27.59
CA LYS A 17 -3.11 4.27 -27.07
C LYS A 17 -1.91 3.88 -27.94
N LYS A 18 -2.06 3.95 -29.27
CA LYS A 18 -0.96 3.68 -30.21
C LYS A 18 0.13 4.74 -30.14
N TYR A 19 -0.26 6.00 -29.90
CA TYR A 19 0.67 7.10 -29.66
C TYR A 19 1.50 6.86 -28.40
N GLU A 20 0.84 6.52 -27.28
CA GLU A 20 1.50 6.19 -26.00
C GLU A 20 2.44 4.97 -26.09
N GLN A 21 2.11 4.01 -26.97
CA GLN A 21 2.94 2.84 -27.25
C GLN A 21 4.12 3.13 -28.19
N ASN A 22 4.32 4.37 -28.63
CA ASN A 22 5.32 4.79 -29.61
C ASN A 22 5.17 4.10 -30.99
N GLU A 23 3.95 3.68 -31.36
CA GLU A 23 3.67 3.13 -32.70
C GLU A 23 3.48 4.23 -33.77
N MET A 24 3.33 5.49 -33.35
CA MET A 24 3.18 6.65 -34.22
C MET A 24 4.29 7.67 -33.96
N SER A 25 4.77 8.31 -35.03
CA SER A 25 5.78 9.37 -34.92
C SER A 25 5.18 10.61 -34.26
N PRO A 26 5.83 11.18 -33.21
CA PRO A 26 5.34 12.40 -32.59
C PRO A 26 5.48 13.59 -33.54
N LEU A 27 4.42 14.38 -33.66
CA LEU A 27 4.35 15.59 -34.45
C LEU A 27 3.83 16.71 -33.56
N GLU A 28 4.73 17.38 -32.84
CA GLU A 28 4.40 18.29 -31.74
C GLU A 28 3.29 19.31 -32.06
N TRP A 29 3.32 19.89 -33.27
CA TRP A 29 2.33 20.90 -33.67
C TRP A 29 0.93 20.31 -33.88
N LEU A 30 0.83 19.07 -34.37
CA LEU A 30 -0.43 18.38 -34.61
C LEU A 30 -0.95 17.73 -33.32
N ASP A 31 -0.05 17.18 -32.52
CA ASP A 31 -0.37 16.55 -31.24
C ASP A 31 -1.02 17.55 -30.27
N GLN A 32 -0.50 18.77 -30.20
CA GLN A 32 -1.11 19.84 -29.39
C GLN A 32 -2.55 20.19 -29.80
N LEU A 33 -2.86 20.16 -31.10
CA LEU A 33 -4.20 20.44 -31.63
C LEU A 33 -5.14 19.25 -31.43
N THR A 34 -4.63 18.04 -31.68
CA THR A 34 -5.42 16.82 -31.57
C THR A 34 -5.75 16.49 -30.12
N PHE A 35 -4.81 16.63 -29.18
CA PHE A 35 -5.09 16.41 -27.76
C PHE A 35 -6.13 17.39 -27.21
N LYS A 36 -6.01 18.68 -27.53
CA LYS A 36 -7.06 19.67 -27.18
C LYS A 36 -8.42 19.26 -27.71
N ARG A 37 -8.47 18.80 -28.96
CA ARG A 37 -9.73 18.35 -29.57
C ARG A 37 -10.28 17.07 -28.93
N VAL A 38 -9.41 16.13 -28.54
CA VAL A 38 -9.80 14.90 -27.83
C VAL A 38 -10.36 15.23 -26.45
N ASP A 39 -9.75 16.17 -25.72
CA ASP A 39 -10.24 16.60 -24.41
C ASP A 39 -11.60 17.30 -24.50
N GLU A 40 -11.81 18.16 -25.51
CA GLU A 40 -13.14 18.73 -25.79
C GLU A 40 -14.19 17.65 -26.07
N MET A 41 -13.84 16.60 -26.82
CA MET A 41 -14.74 15.48 -27.10
C MET A 41 -15.05 14.66 -25.85
N ARG A 42 -14.05 14.44 -24.97
CA ARG A 42 -14.23 13.77 -23.68
C ARG A 42 -15.18 14.55 -22.78
N GLU A 43 -14.97 15.85 -22.61
CA GLU A 43 -15.84 16.69 -21.77
C GLU A 43 -17.26 16.77 -22.33
N ALA A 44 -17.43 16.89 -23.66
CA ALA A 44 -18.75 16.87 -24.28
C ALA A 44 -19.48 15.53 -24.09
N ALA A 45 -18.77 14.40 -24.19
CA ALA A 45 -19.34 13.08 -23.93
C ALA A 45 -19.68 12.89 -22.45
N ARG A 46 -18.81 13.36 -21.55
CA ARG A 46 -19.01 13.32 -20.09
C ARG A 46 -20.25 14.09 -19.67
N LEU A 47 -20.44 15.32 -20.16
CA LEU A 47 -21.62 16.13 -19.85
C LEU A 47 -22.93 15.46 -20.31
N ARG A 48 -22.91 14.79 -21.47
CA ARG A 48 -24.05 14.00 -21.95
C ARG A 48 -24.36 12.82 -21.05
N ARG A 49 -23.33 12.05 -20.66
CA ARG A 49 -23.49 10.89 -19.76
C ARG A 49 -24.01 11.31 -18.38
N ILE A 50 -23.51 12.41 -17.83
CA ILE A 50 -24.01 12.96 -16.56
C ILE A 50 -25.48 13.39 -16.69
N ALA A 51 -25.87 14.00 -17.81
CA ALA A 51 -27.26 14.38 -18.07
C ALA A 51 -28.19 13.16 -18.17
N ASP A 52 -27.68 12.04 -18.70
CA ASP A 52 -28.39 10.76 -18.78
C ASP A 52 -28.38 9.97 -17.45
N GLY A 53 -27.68 10.48 -16.41
CA GLY A 53 -27.58 9.87 -15.08
C GLY A 53 -26.48 8.82 -14.93
N GLU A 54 -25.62 8.65 -15.94
CA GLU A 54 -24.50 7.73 -15.94
C GLU A 54 -23.25 8.41 -15.35
N MET A 55 -22.65 7.81 -14.32
CA MET A 55 -21.42 8.32 -13.68
C MET A 55 -20.24 7.40 -13.97
N GLU A 56 -19.16 7.98 -14.51
CA GLU A 56 -17.93 7.25 -14.81
C GLU A 56 -16.75 7.82 -14.03
N ILE A 57 -15.84 6.93 -13.62
CA ILE A 57 -14.60 7.29 -12.92
C ILE A 57 -13.43 6.73 -13.74
N HIS A 58 -12.52 7.61 -14.13
CA HIS A 58 -11.30 7.24 -14.83
C HIS A 58 -10.16 7.10 -13.82
N PHE A 59 -9.44 5.97 -13.88
CA PHE A 59 -8.24 5.72 -13.09
C PHE A 59 -7.05 5.54 -14.03
N GLU A 60 -5.99 6.30 -13.80
CA GLU A 60 -4.70 6.12 -14.45
C GLU A 60 -3.76 5.39 -13.49
N PHE A 61 -3.24 4.24 -13.93
CA PHE A 61 -2.25 3.48 -13.17
C PHE A 61 -0.86 3.73 -13.76
N PRO A 62 0.19 3.75 -12.94
CA PRO A 62 1.56 3.87 -13.44
C PRO A 62 1.90 2.68 -14.35
N THR A 63 2.39 2.97 -15.55
CA THR A 63 2.87 1.96 -16.50
C THR A 63 4.32 1.61 -16.20
N PHE A 64 4.63 0.31 -16.17
CA PHE A 64 5.99 -0.19 -15.95
C PHE A 64 6.51 -0.83 -17.23
N ALA A 65 7.82 -0.72 -17.50
CA ALA A 65 8.47 -1.34 -18.65
C ALA A 65 8.43 -2.87 -18.64
N SER A 66 8.10 -3.48 -17.50
CA SER A 66 7.93 -4.93 -17.33
C SER A 66 6.71 -5.21 -16.46
N PRO A 67 6.01 -6.33 -16.67
CA PRO A 67 4.81 -6.66 -15.89
C PRO A 67 5.15 -6.84 -14.40
N VAL A 68 4.47 -6.10 -13.54
CA VAL A 68 4.59 -6.25 -12.09
C VAL A 68 3.76 -7.44 -11.65
N ILE A 69 4.42 -8.56 -11.34
CA ILE A 69 3.79 -9.79 -10.89
C ILE A 69 4.06 -9.96 -9.39
N HIS A 70 3.01 -10.10 -8.59
CA HIS A 70 3.17 -10.45 -7.18
C HIS A 70 3.74 -11.87 -7.04
N ARG A 71 4.86 -12.00 -6.34
CA ARG A 71 5.45 -13.30 -5.97
C ARG A 71 5.45 -13.42 -4.45
N GLU A 72 4.96 -14.54 -3.95
CA GLU A 72 5.10 -14.87 -2.53
C GLU A 72 6.59 -15.10 -2.23
N ASN A 73 7.16 -14.23 -1.39
CA ASN A 73 8.54 -14.37 -0.96
C ASN A 73 8.62 -15.51 0.07
N ALA A 74 9.13 -16.68 -0.36
CA ALA A 74 9.78 -17.61 0.57
C ALA A 74 10.96 -16.89 1.25
N PRO A 75 11.27 -17.17 2.53
CA PRO A 75 12.22 -16.37 3.31
C PRO A 75 13.62 -16.40 2.69
N ALA A 76 13.96 -15.37 1.92
CA ALA A 76 15.28 -15.16 1.37
C ALA A 76 16.19 -14.56 2.44
N SER A 77 17.34 -15.22 2.63
CA SER A 77 18.45 -14.83 3.49
C SER A 77 18.81 -13.35 3.32
N ALA A 78 18.89 -12.65 4.45
CA ALA A 78 19.29 -11.26 4.51
C ALA A 78 20.73 -11.07 4.02
N SER A 79 20.91 -10.25 3.00
CA SER A 79 22.19 -9.59 2.72
C SER A 79 21.95 -8.19 2.19
N ALA A 80 22.78 -7.27 2.68
CA ALA A 80 22.97 -5.86 2.29
C ALA A 80 21.92 -4.83 2.76
N ALA A 81 22.28 -4.07 3.81
CA ALA A 81 22.72 -2.67 3.67
C ALA A 81 22.90 -2.02 5.06
N ALA A 82 24.15 -2.02 5.56
CA ALA A 82 24.54 -1.21 6.70
C ALA A 82 24.79 0.23 6.21
N GLY A 83 23.76 1.08 6.30
CA GLY A 83 23.87 2.52 6.04
C GLY A 83 24.36 3.28 7.27
N ALA A 84 25.34 4.15 7.09
CA ALA A 84 26.01 4.96 8.11
C ALA A 84 25.02 5.76 9.00
N LYS A 85 25.33 5.85 10.29
CA LYS A 85 24.57 6.65 11.27
C LYS A 85 24.81 8.15 11.00
N PRO A 86 23.77 8.99 10.91
CA PRO A 86 23.96 10.43 10.81
C PRO A 86 24.55 10.99 12.10
N SER A 87 25.44 11.99 11.98
CA SER A 87 25.98 12.74 13.11
C SER A 87 24.90 13.58 13.78
N LEU A 88 24.91 13.65 15.12
CA LEU A 88 23.86 14.30 15.91
C LEU A 88 23.77 15.82 15.69
N ASP A 89 24.82 16.43 15.14
CA ASP A 89 24.94 17.88 14.96
C ASP A 89 24.14 18.42 13.76
N GLN A 90 23.46 17.55 13.00
CA GLN A 90 22.65 17.90 11.82
C GLN A 90 21.14 17.69 12.03
N LEU A 91 20.67 17.45 13.25
CA LEU A 91 19.23 17.24 13.48
C LEU A 91 18.46 18.56 13.51
N ILE A 92 17.41 18.62 12.67
CA ILE A 92 16.39 19.67 12.68
C ILE A 92 15.14 19.08 13.36
N TRP A 93 14.54 19.82 14.30
CA TRP A 93 13.28 19.43 14.91
C TRP A 93 12.14 19.64 13.92
N LEU A 94 11.63 18.55 13.35
CA LEU A 94 10.42 18.54 12.54
C LEU A 94 9.25 18.11 13.41
N VAL A 95 8.22 18.95 13.51
CA VAL A 95 6.95 18.57 14.14
C VAL A 95 6.22 17.66 13.15
N ASP A 96 5.97 16.42 13.56
CA ASP A 96 5.33 15.40 12.71
C ASP A 96 3.80 15.53 12.78
N SER A 97 3.19 15.94 11.66
CA SER A 97 1.74 16.10 11.52
C SER A 97 0.97 14.78 11.71
N GLU A 98 1.59 13.63 11.43
CA GLU A 98 0.94 12.31 11.54
C GLU A 98 0.75 11.91 13.01
N VAL A 99 1.71 12.25 13.88
CA VAL A 99 1.62 12.02 15.33
C VAL A 99 0.52 12.90 15.93
N ASN A 100 0.39 14.13 15.45
CA ASN A 100 -0.65 15.06 15.92
C ASN A 100 -2.05 14.69 15.39
N ALA A 101 -2.14 13.99 14.26
CA ALA A 101 -3.38 13.46 13.71
C ALA A 101 -3.84 12.14 14.37
N GLY A 102 -3.08 11.63 15.36
CA GLY A 102 -3.37 10.39 16.07
C GLY A 102 -2.99 9.12 15.31
N LEU A 103 -2.17 9.23 14.25
CA LEU A 103 -1.58 8.08 13.57
C LEU A 103 -0.37 7.54 14.36
N GLU A 104 -0.10 6.24 14.24
CA GLU A 104 1.05 5.61 14.92
C GLU A 104 2.37 6.25 14.46
N ASN A 105 3.22 6.62 15.43
CA ASN A 105 4.49 7.31 15.16
C ASN A 105 5.42 6.43 14.28
N PRO A 106 5.96 6.96 13.17
CA PRO A 106 6.87 6.20 12.30
C PRO A 106 8.13 5.68 13.01
N ALA A 107 8.62 6.41 14.02
CA ALA A 107 9.76 5.99 14.84
C ALA A 107 9.43 4.80 15.73
N GLU A 108 8.24 4.79 16.35
CA GLU A 108 7.75 3.64 17.12
C GLU A 108 7.56 2.43 16.22
N ARG A 109 6.91 2.60 15.07
CA ARG A 109 6.74 1.53 14.07
C ARG A 109 8.08 0.96 13.60
N LYS A 110 9.11 1.80 13.43
CA LYS A 110 10.47 1.37 13.10
C LYS A 110 11.13 0.63 14.27
N HIS A 111 11.00 1.14 15.49
CA HIS A 111 11.48 0.49 16.69
C HIS A 111 10.85 -0.90 16.85
N GLU A 112 9.54 -1.02 16.71
CA GLU A 112 8.86 -2.30 16.78
C GLU A 112 9.38 -3.28 15.73
N LYS A 113 9.49 -2.85 14.47
CA LYS A 113 10.01 -3.70 13.39
C LYS A 113 11.44 -4.17 13.66
N LEU A 114 12.29 -3.26 14.15
CA LEU A 114 13.69 -3.58 14.48
C LEU A 114 13.79 -4.49 15.71
N THR A 115 13.06 -4.22 16.78
CA THR A 115 13.01 -5.10 17.97
C THR A 115 12.52 -6.50 17.58
N ARG A 116 11.62 -6.61 16.59
CA ARG A 116 11.16 -7.90 16.05
C ARG A 116 12.19 -8.63 15.17
N SER A 117 13.07 -7.90 14.48
CA SER A 117 13.99 -8.45 13.45
C SER A 117 15.46 -8.57 13.90
N VAL A 118 15.96 -7.65 14.73
CA VAL A 118 17.40 -7.51 15.05
C VAL A 118 17.92 -8.62 15.98
N GLY A 119 17.06 -9.28 16.77
CA GLY A 119 17.49 -10.34 17.68
C GLY A 119 17.59 -11.74 17.08
N ARG A 120 17.28 -11.93 15.79
CA ARG A 120 16.85 -13.25 15.28
C ARG A 120 17.93 -14.07 14.58
N GLY A 121 19.14 -14.10 15.15
CA GLY A 121 20.10 -15.18 14.87
C GLY A 121 19.66 -16.52 15.47
N VAL A 122 18.85 -16.49 16.54
CA VAL A 122 18.27 -17.67 17.19
C VAL A 122 16.82 -17.38 17.55
N VAL A 123 15.89 -18.01 16.85
CA VAL A 123 14.48 -18.06 17.26
C VAL A 123 14.32 -19.18 18.25
N ASP A 124 14.04 -18.86 19.51
CA ASP A 124 13.60 -19.88 20.45
C ASP A 124 12.15 -20.28 20.11
N HIS A 125 12.01 -21.43 19.45
CA HIS A 125 10.72 -21.99 19.06
C HIS A 125 9.92 -22.54 20.25
N ASP A 126 10.60 -22.85 21.35
CA ASP A 126 10.02 -23.45 22.55
C ASP A 126 9.73 -22.41 23.65
N LEU A 127 9.81 -21.12 23.30
CA LEU A 127 9.57 -20.03 24.23
C LEU A 127 8.13 -20.04 24.76
N LYS A 128 8.00 -20.37 26.05
CA LYS A 128 6.73 -20.40 26.77
C LYS A 128 6.50 -19.09 27.54
N PRO A 129 5.28 -18.52 27.51
CA PRO A 129 4.95 -17.33 28.26
C PRO A 129 4.97 -17.58 29.77
N ASN A 130 5.45 -16.60 30.52
CA ASN A 130 5.37 -16.55 31.98
C ASN A 130 3.90 -16.42 32.45
N GLY A 131 3.60 -16.72 33.72
CA GLY A 131 2.22 -16.66 34.25
C GLY A 131 1.55 -15.29 34.07
N ASN A 132 2.31 -14.20 34.19
CA ASN A 132 1.83 -12.84 33.90
C ASN A 132 1.55 -12.64 32.40
N GLU A 133 2.48 -13.06 31.54
CA GLU A 133 2.34 -12.94 30.09
C GLU A 133 1.18 -13.80 29.57
N LYS A 134 0.94 -14.99 30.13
CA LYS A 134 -0.23 -15.83 29.84
C LYS A 134 -1.54 -15.11 30.17
N ARG A 135 -1.63 -14.43 31.32
CA ARG A 135 -2.81 -13.65 31.68
C ARG A 135 -3.03 -12.49 30.71
N SER A 136 -1.96 -11.78 30.35
CA SER A 136 -2.03 -10.68 29.37
C SER A 136 -2.44 -11.16 27.97
N LEU A 137 -1.93 -12.32 27.54
CA LEU A 137 -2.31 -12.95 26.27
C LEU A 137 -3.77 -13.41 26.29
N ALA A 138 -4.23 -14.06 27.36
CA ALA A 138 -5.62 -14.48 27.52
C ALA A 138 -6.57 -13.27 27.50
N ALA A 139 -6.19 -12.18 28.19
CA ALA A 139 -6.93 -10.92 28.14
C ALA A 139 -6.99 -10.39 26.70
N ALA A 140 -5.86 -10.36 25.98
CA ALA A 140 -5.82 -9.89 24.59
C ALA A 140 -6.69 -10.75 23.64
N ILE A 141 -6.69 -12.07 23.83
CA ILE A 141 -7.49 -13.01 23.03
C ILE A 141 -8.98 -12.85 23.30
N SER A 142 -9.37 -12.63 24.57
CA SER A 142 -10.76 -12.43 24.98
C SER A 142 -11.39 -11.11 24.49
N LEU A 143 -10.59 -10.15 24.01
CA LEU A 143 -11.12 -8.87 23.54
C LEU A 143 -12.08 -9.09 22.35
N PRO A 144 -13.12 -8.26 22.20
CA PRO A 144 -13.97 -8.29 21.02
C PRO A 144 -13.17 -8.06 19.72
N PRO A 145 -13.61 -8.58 18.57
CA PRO A 145 -12.94 -8.37 17.29
C PRO A 145 -12.98 -6.90 16.83
N THR A 146 -13.88 -6.07 17.34
CA THR A 146 -13.98 -4.65 16.98
C THR A 146 -12.95 -3.77 17.68
N ARG A 147 -12.28 -4.26 18.73
CA ARG A 147 -11.33 -3.47 19.51
C ARG A 147 -9.93 -3.55 18.91
N HIS A 148 -9.29 -2.40 18.75
CA HIS A 148 -7.89 -2.29 18.36
C HIS A 148 -6.98 -2.87 19.45
N LEU A 149 -5.97 -3.63 19.03
CA LEU A 149 -4.96 -4.16 19.96
C LEU A 149 -3.94 -3.08 20.28
N THR A 150 -3.58 -2.96 21.55
CA THR A 150 -2.47 -2.12 21.98
C THR A 150 -1.16 -2.66 21.41
N PRO A 151 -0.16 -1.79 21.15
CA PRO A 151 1.14 -2.20 20.64
C PRO A 151 1.80 -3.26 21.54
N GLU A 152 1.64 -3.15 22.86
CA GLU A 152 2.12 -4.14 23.83
C GLU A 152 1.54 -5.54 23.61
N TYR A 153 0.22 -5.64 23.36
CA TYR A 153 -0.42 -6.92 23.04
C TYR A 153 0.03 -7.46 21.69
N LYS A 154 0.21 -6.59 20.68
CA LYS A 154 0.76 -6.98 19.37
C LYS A 154 2.18 -7.54 19.51
N GLN A 155 3.02 -6.93 20.36
CA GLN A 155 4.37 -7.38 20.65
C GLN A 155 4.38 -8.72 21.39
N LEU A 156 3.52 -8.91 22.39
CA LEU A 156 3.37 -10.19 23.10
C LEU A 156 2.89 -11.31 22.17
N LEU A 157 1.88 -11.06 21.35
CA LEU A 157 1.40 -12.01 20.34
C LEU A 157 2.51 -12.41 19.36
N TRP A 158 3.31 -11.44 18.90
CA TRP A 158 4.42 -11.70 18.00
C TRP A 158 5.58 -12.46 18.67
N LYS A 159 5.90 -12.14 19.92
CA LYS A 159 6.92 -12.82 20.74
C LYS A 159 6.57 -14.30 20.91
N PHE A 160 5.32 -14.61 21.23
CA PHE A 160 4.82 -15.97 21.51
C PHE A 160 4.13 -16.64 20.32
N ARG A 161 4.37 -16.17 19.09
CA ARG A 161 3.67 -16.66 17.88
C ARG A 161 3.78 -18.18 17.65
N TYR A 162 4.87 -18.82 18.08
CA TYR A 162 5.04 -20.27 17.95
C TYR A 162 4.27 -21.04 19.02
N SER A 163 4.28 -20.57 20.27
CA SER A 163 3.54 -21.19 21.36
C SER A 163 2.03 -20.96 21.26
N LEU A 164 1.60 -19.89 20.60
CA LEU A 164 0.18 -19.59 20.36
C LEU A 164 -0.42 -20.33 19.15
N ARG A 165 0.36 -21.17 18.45
CA ARG A 165 -0.14 -21.94 17.30
C ARG A 165 -1.24 -22.95 17.69
N SER A 166 -1.27 -23.37 18.95
CA SER A 166 -2.30 -24.26 19.50
C SER A 166 -3.64 -23.57 19.76
N GLU A 167 -3.65 -22.24 19.92
CA GLU A 167 -4.86 -21.47 20.25
C GLU A 167 -5.44 -20.80 19.00
N SER A 168 -6.56 -21.32 18.50
CA SER A 168 -7.23 -20.78 17.30
C SER A 168 -7.72 -19.34 17.47
N GLY A 169 -8.08 -18.94 18.69
CA GLY A 169 -8.49 -17.56 19.01
C GLY A 169 -7.35 -16.56 18.82
N ALA A 170 -6.11 -16.94 19.12
CA ALA A 170 -4.94 -16.09 18.98
C ALA A 170 -4.62 -15.76 17.52
N LEU A 171 -4.93 -16.65 16.58
CA LEU A 171 -4.69 -16.43 15.15
C LEU A 171 -5.44 -15.20 14.62
N THR A 172 -6.73 -15.08 14.98
CA THR A 172 -7.56 -13.94 14.54
C THR A 172 -7.09 -12.60 15.12
N LYS A 173 -6.38 -12.64 16.24
CA LYS A 173 -5.76 -11.48 16.88
C LYS A 173 -4.39 -11.16 16.31
N PHE A 174 -3.65 -12.18 15.89
CA PHE A 174 -2.32 -12.04 15.27
C PHE A 174 -2.40 -11.43 13.86
N LEU A 175 -3.48 -11.67 13.12
CA LEU A 175 -3.67 -11.17 11.76
C LEU A 175 -4.13 -9.69 11.69
N LYS A 176 -4.35 -9.05 12.84
CA LYS A 176 -4.73 -7.63 12.94
C LYS A 176 -3.53 -6.76 13.26
#